data_AF-A0A964FGU7-F1
#
_entry.id   AF-A0A964FGU7-F1
#
_cell.length_a   1.000
_cell.length_b   1.000
_cell.length_c   1.000
_cell.angle_alpha   90.00
_cell.angle_beta   90.00
_cell.angle_gamma   90.00
#
_symmetry.space_group_name_H-M   'P 1'
#
loop_
_entity.id
_entity.type
_entity.pdbx_description
1 polymer ?
#
loop_
_entity_poly.entity_id
_entity_poly.type
_entity_poly.pdbx_seq_one_letter_code
_entity_poly.pdbx_strand_id
1 'polypeptide(L)' 'MTKSKPQAVRFKLYHQLDATYHQLLDELSQTDLTDGEIGKIAQILMLSRQESLKRLVSEPEMAAYYKAYPQDQ' A
#
# COMPACT_ATOMS: atom_id res chain seq x y z
N MET A 1 0.44 -10.50 24.74
CA MET A 1 0.24 -11.09 23.41
C MET A 1 1.42 -10.76 22.52
N THR A 2 2.37 -11.69 22.40
CA THR A 2 3.47 -11.61 21.44
C THR A 2 2.85 -11.71 20.04
N LYS A 3 2.85 -10.63 19.26
CA LYS A 3 2.48 -10.68 17.84
C LYS A 3 3.24 -11.86 17.22
N SER A 4 2.53 -12.81 16.61
CA SER A 4 3.22 -13.94 15.98
C SER A 4 4.18 -13.35 14.95
N LYS A 5 5.43 -13.84 14.91
CA LYS A 5 6.46 -13.35 13.97
C LYS A 5 5.91 -13.18 12.53
N PRO A 6 5.02 -14.05 12.01
CA PRO A 6 4.35 -13.84 10.72
C PRO A 6 3.51 -12.57 10.60
N GLN A 7 2.73 -12.19 11.62
CA GLN A 7 1.87 -11.00 11.54
C GLN A 7 2.69 -9.71 11.50
N ALA A 8 3.73 -9.61 12.34
CA ALA A 8 4.60 -8.44 12.34
C ALA A 8 5.31 -8.24 10.99
N VAL A 9 5.73 -9.34 10.35
CA VAL A 9 6.31 -9.30 9.00
C VAL A 9 5.27 -8.83 7.97
N ARG A 10 4.04 -9.36 8.00
CA ARG A 10 2.98 -8.91 7.09
C ARG A 10 2.65 -7.44 7.25
N PHE A 11 2.58 -6.93 8.48
CA PHE A 11 2.30 -5.51 8.73
C PHE A 11 3.43 -4.62 8.21
N LYS A 12 4.69 -5.02 8.43
CA LYS A 12 5.84 -4.31 7.86
C LYS A 12 5.79 -4.28 6.33
N LEU A 13 5.50 -5.43 5.71
CA LEU A 13 5.38 -5.52 4.25
C LEU A 13 4.23 -4.65 3.73
N TYR A 14 3.08 -4.65 4.39
CA TYR A 14 1.95 -3.78 4.03
C TYR A 14 2.37 -2.32 4.06
N HIS A 15 2.95 -1.84 5.17
CA HIS A 15 3.36 -0.45 5.33
C HIS A 15 4.37 -0.01 4.26
N GLN A 16 5.41 -0.82 4.03
CA GLN A 16 6.44 -0.50 3.05
C GLN A 16 5.89 -0.52 1.62
N LEU A 17 5.06 -1.52 1.29
CA LEU A 17 4.50 -1.63 -0.04
C LEU A 17 3.50 -0.51 -0.33
N ASP A 18 2.70 -0.12 0.67
CA ASP A 18 1.78 1.00 0.54
C ASP A 18 2.52 2.32 0.29
N ALA A 19 3.59 2.58 1.05
CA ALA A 19 4.44 3.74 0.83
C ALA A 19 5.06 3.74 -0.58
N THR A 20 5.52 2.58 -1.07
CA THR A 20 6.04 2.46 -2.44
C THR A 20 4.98 2.79 -3.48
N TYR A 21 3.74 2.34 -3.32
CA TYR A 21 2.67 2.68 -4.28
C TYR A 21 2.37 4.17 -4.30
N HIS A 22 2.35 4.85 -3.15
CA HIS A 22 2.19 6.31 -3.10
C HIS A 22 3.35 7.01 -3.82
N GLN A 23 4.60 6.61 -3.55
CA GLN A 23 5.76 7.17 -4.22
C GLN A 23 5.68 6.98 -5.75
N LEU A 24 5.29 5.79 -6.23
CA LEU A 24 5.17 5.52 -7.67
C LEU A 24 4.07 6.38 -8.32
N LEU A 25 2.96 6.63 -7.63
CA LEU A 25 1.89 7.51 -8.12
C LEU A 25 2.34 8.98 -8.13
N ASP A 26 3.07 9.41 -7.10
CA ASP A 26 3.66 10.75 -7.04
C ASP A 26 4.67 10.95 -8.17
N GLU A 27 5.58 10.00 -8.38
CA GLU A 27 6.54 10.02 -9.49
C GLU A 27 5.85 10.04 -10.86
N LEU A 28 4.79 9.24 -11.04
CA LEU A 28 4.00 9.24 -12.27
C LEU A 28 3.41 10.62 -12.59
N SER A 29 2.99 11.37 -11.56
CA SER A 29 2.46 12.74 -11.71
C SER A 29 3.50 13.76 -12.18
N GLN A 30 4.79 13.44 -12.07
CA GLN A 30 5.91 14.31 -12.46
C GLN A 30 6.49 13.94 -13.83
N THR A 31 5.86 13.02 -14.56
CA THR A 31 6.31 12.60 -15.90
C THR A 31 5.80 13.54 -16.99
N ASP A 32 6.50 13.57 -18.13
CA ASP A 32 6.08 14.32 -19.33
C ASP A 32 5.04 13.56 -20.17
N LEU A 33 4.36 12.56 -19.60
CA LEU A 33 3.32 11.79 -20.28
C LEU A 33 2.04 12.61 -20.43
N THR A 34 1.21 12.22 -21.40
CA THR A 34 -0.13 12.82 -21.52
C THR A 34 -1.03 12.39 -20.36
N ASP A 35 -2.02 13.21 -20.00
CA ASP A 35 -3.02 12.88 -18.98
C ASP A 35 -3.68 11.52 -19.21
N GLY A 36 -3.92 11.16 -20.47
CA GLY A 36 -4.52 9.88 -20.85
C GLY A 36 -3.61 8.67 -20.61
N GLU A 37 -2.29 8.84 -20.72
CA GLU A 37 -1.31 7.80 -20.41
C GLU A 37 -1.11 7.67 -18.90
N ILE A 38 -1.00 8.81 -18.20
CA ILE A 38 -0.94 8.87 -16.73
C ILE A 38 -2.14 8.16 -16.13
N GLY A 39 -3.36 8.47 -16.60
CA GLY A 39 -4.59 7.85 -16.08
C GLY A 39 -4.60 6.33 -16.22
N LYS A 40 -4.11 5.80 -17.35
CA LYS A 40 -4.03 4.34 -17.57
C LYS A 40 -3.02 3.68 -16.63
N ILE A 41 -1.84 4.26 -16.48
CA ILE A 41 -0.80 3.71 -15.60
C ILE A 41 -1.21 3.81 -14.14
N ALA A 42 -1.80 4.93 -13.73
CA ALA A 42 -2.34 5.12 -12.39
C ALA A 42 -3.40 4.07 -12.05
N GLN A 43 -4.32 3.77 -12.98
CA GLN A 43 -5.32 2.73 -12.79
C GLN A 43 -4.69 1.35 -12.57
N ILE A 44 -3.66 1.01 -13.34
CA ILE A 44 -2.92 -0.26 -13.17
C ILE A 44 -2.24 -0.31 -11.79
N LEU A 45 -1.59 0.77 -11.37
CA LEU A 45 -0.95 0.86 -10.05
C LEU A 45 -1.96 0.73 -8.91
N MET A 46 -3.12 1.40 -9.01
CA MET A 46 -4.18 1.31 -8.00
C MET A 46 -4.76 -0.10 -7.87
N LEU A 47 -5.00 -0.80 -9.00
CA LEU A 47 -5.47 -2.18 -8.98
C LEU A 47 -4.43 -3.12 -8.37
N SER A 48 -3.15 -2.96 -8.76
CA SER A 48 -2.04 -3.72 -8.19
C SER A 48 -1.92 -3.51 -6.68
N ARG A 49 -2.04 -2.26 -6.22
CA ARG A 49 -2.05 -1.88 -4.81
C ARG A 49 -3.17 -2.60 -4.05
N GLN A 50 -4.40 -2.48 -4.52
CA GLN A 50 -5.55 -3.09 -3.86
C GLN A 50 -5.41 -4.61 -3.74
N GLU A 51 -5.01 -5.29 -4.81
CA GLU A 51 -4.85 -6.74 -4.82
C GLU A 51 -3.72 -7.24 -3.92
N SER A 52 -2.63 -6.48 -3.83
CA SER A 52 -1.46 -6.84 -3.01
C SER A 52 -1.71 -6.58 -1.53
N LEU A 53 -2.21 -5.40 -1.18
CA LEU A 53 -2.39 -4.98 0.22
C LEU A 53 -3.45 -5.81 0.95
N LYS A 54 -4.59 -6.12 0.30
CA LYS A 54 -5.66 -6.92 0.92
C LYS A 54 -5.23 -8.35 1.29
N ARG A 55 -4.17 -8.87 0.66
CA ARG A 55 -3.60 -10.20 0.97
C ARG A 55 -2.64 -10.15 2.16
N LEU A 56 -2.10 -8.98 2.48
CA LEU A 56 -1.13 -8.80 3.56
C LEU A 56 -1.82 -8.50 4.89
N VAL A 57 -2.83 -7.61 4.89
CA VAL A 57 -3.61 -7.26 6.08
C VAL A 57 -5.08 -7.34 5.73
N SER A 58 -5.81 -8.20 6.44
CA SER A 58 -7.26 -8.33 6.29
C SER A 58 -7.99 -7.22 7.06
N GLU A 59 -9.23 -6.94 6.67
CA GLU A 59 -10.05 -5.92 7.33
C GLU A 59 -10.14 -6.08 8.86
N PRO A 60 -10.33 -7.29 9.44
CA PRO A 60 -10.32 -7.48 10.89
C PRO A 60 -8.98 -7.16 11.57
N GLU A 61 -7.88 -7.18 10.81
CA GLU A 61 -6.53 -6.90 11.31
C GLU A 61 -6.16 -5.41 11.22
N MET A 62 -6.94 -4.57 10.52
CA MET A 62 -6.60 -3.16 10.29
C MET A 62 -6.47 -2.37 11.60
N ALA A 63 -7.31 -2.62 12.60
CA ALA A 63 -7.18 -1.96 13.91
C ALA A 63 -5.83 -2.32 14.60
N ALA A 64 -5.38 -3.57 14.48
CA ALA A 64 -4.09 -4.00 15.02
C ALA A 64 -2.90 -3.47 14.20
N TYR A 65 -3.11 -3.28 12.90
CA TYR A 65 -2.17 -2.64 11.99
C TYR A 65 -1.97 -1.16 12.35
N TYR A 66 -3.03 -0.36 12.45
CA TYR A 66 -2.94 1.06 12.79
C TYR A 66 -2.36 1.29 14.18
N LYS A 67 -2.60 0.39 15.14
CA LYS A 67 -1.90 0.44 16.43
C LYS A 67 -0.38 0.24 16.30
N ALA A 68 0.08 -0.47 15.27
CA ALA A 68 1.50 -0.70 14.99
C ALA A 68 2.13 0.42 14.14
N TYR A 69 1.34 1.01 13.24
CA TYR A 69 1.72 2.11 12.34
C TYR A 69 0.65 3.22 12.42
N PRO A 70 0.66 4.05 13.48
CA PRO A 70 -0.40 5.05 13.70
C PRO A 70 -0.42 6.17 12.66
N GLN A 71 0.70 6.40 11.98
CA GLN A 71 0.83 7.41 10.93
C GLN A 71 0.06 7.06 9.64
N ASP A 72 -0.40 5.81 9.49
CA ASP A 72 -1.14 5.36 8.31
C ASP A 72 -2.66 5.39 8.51
N GLN A 73 -3.14 5.88 9.66
CA GLN A 73 -4.57 6.05 9.96
C GLN A 73 -5.11 7.34 9.33
#